data_AF-A0A2A5VI92-F1
#
_entry.id   AF-A0A2A5VI92-F1
#
_cell.length_a   1.000
_cell.length_b   1.000
_cell.length_c   1.000
_cell.angle_alpha   90.00
_cell.angle_beta   90.00
_cell.angle_gamma   90.00
#
_symmetry.space_group_name_H-M   'P 1'
#
loop_
_entity.id
_entity.type
_entity.pdbx_description
1 polymer ?
#
loop_
_entity_poly.entity_id
_entity_poly.type
_entity_poly.pdbx_seq_one_letter_code
_entity_poly.pdbx_strand_id
1 'polypeptide(L)'
;MTEISKKNPQILLIKGPIKDAGETSLLEVRGNSTVEMEIPCSEITVSVERRIQRTILHGGEGDDLTDQGAESAIYNIEAHVGVDAYTTVMGLFRGGQPTIEEPFEGGQVKVAFKNINYSASKRLLKIQLIEDII
;
A
#
# COMPACT_ATOMS: atom_id res chain seq x y z
N MET A 1 5.49 -17.38 27.64
CA MET A 1 5.02 -17.66 26.26
C MET A 1 3.59 -17.16 26.21
N THR A 2 3.40 -15.92 25.76
CA THR A 2 2.09 -15.27 25.79
C THR A 2 1.36 -15.66 24.51
N GLU A 3 0.20 -16.29 24.65
CA GLU A 3 -0.70 -16.57 23.54
C GLU A 3 -1.15 -15.24 22.93
N ILE A 4 -0.62 -14.90 21.76
CA ILE A 4 -1.10 -13.76 20.98
C ILE A 4 -2.45 -14.17 20.42
N SER A 5 -3.48 -13.54 20.97
CA SER A 5 -4.90 -13.69 20.63
C SER A 5 -5.12 -13.80 19.11
N LYS A 6 -5.57 -14.98 18.66
CA LYS A 6 -6.17 -15.14 17.34
C LYS A 6 -7.51 -14.40 17.31
N LYS A 7 -7.70 -13.59 16.26
CA LYS A 7 -8.94 -12.94 15.78
C LYS A 7 -9.07 -11.44 16.05
N ASN A 8 -8.18 -10.65 15.45
CA ASN A 8 -8.69 -9.56 14.62
C ASN A 8 -8.51 -10.04 13.17
N PRO A 9 -9.56 -10.08 12.33
CA PRO A 9 -9.34 -10.32 10.91
C PRO A 9 -8.49 -9.15 10.43
N GLN A 10 -7.27 -9.44 9.97
CA GLN A 10 -6.40 -8.45 9.36
C GLN A 10 -7.06 -8.10 8.02
N ILE A 11 -7.95 -7.10 8.00
CA ILE A 11 -8.67 -6.70 6.80
C ILE A 11 -8.00 -5.44 6.26
N LEU A 12 -7.60 -5.49 5.00
CA LEU A 12 -7.24 -4.28 4.27
C LEU A 12 -8.50 -3.73 3.60
N LEU A 13 -8.93 -2.55 4.06
CA LEU A 13 -9.94 -1.72 3.41
C LEU A 13 -9.23 -0.77 2.46
N ILE A 14 -9.41 -0.98 1.16
CA ILE A 14 -8.80 -0.14 0.13
C ILE A 14 -9.87 0.43 -0.80
N LYS A 15 -9.74 1.73 -1.09
CA LYS A 15 -10.65 2.48 -1.95
C LYS A 15 -9.84 3.27 -2.97
N GLY A 16 -10.30 3.32 -4.21
CA GLY A 16 -9.64 4.15 -5.20
C GLY A 16 -10.25 4.09 -6.58
N PRO A 17 -9.78 4.96 -7.48
CA PRO A 17 -10.14 4.87 -8.89
C PRO A 17 -9.64 3.54 -9.47
N ILE A 18 -10.44 2.92 -10.32
CA ILE A 18 -10.07 1.71 -11.06
C ILE A 18 -9.94 2.05 -12.55
N LYS A 19 -8.95 1.47 -13.21
CA LYS A 19 -8.85 1.48 -14.67
C LYS A 19 -8.92 0.04 -15.18
N ASP A 20 -9.78 -0.23 -16.15
CA ASP A 20 -9.99 -1.58 -16.66
C ASP A 20 -8.68 -2.28 -16.99
N ALA A 21 -8.52 -3.47 -16.42
CA ALA A 21 -7.35 -4.31 -16.58
C ALA A 21 -7.41 -5.05 -17.93
N GLY A 22 -7.51 -4.30 -19.03
CA GLY A 22 -7.40 -4.81 -20.38
C GLY A 22 -8.64 -4.56 -21.24
N GLU A 23 -8.73 -3.36 -21.80
CA GLU A 23 -9.25 -3.18 -23.15
C GLU A 23 -8.28 -2.34 -23.97
N THR A 24 -7.76 -2.94 -25.04
CA THR A 24 -7.01 -2.30 -26.11
C THR A 24 -7.95 -1.52 -27.05
N SER A 25 -8.85 -0.70 -26.51
CA SER A 25 -9.74 0.11 -27.33
C SER A 25 -9.41 1.58 -27.14
N LEU A 26 -8.79 2.18 -28.16
CA LEU A 26 -8.30 3.56 -28.18
C LEU A 26 -9.40 4.64 -28.10
N LEU A 27 -10.68 4.27 -27.91
CA LEU A 27 -11.80 5.19 -28.06
C LEU A 27 -13.03 4.91 -27.16
N GLU A 28 -12.86 4.37 -25.96
CA GLU A 28 -13.99 4.28 -25.02
C GLU A 28 -13.89 5.24 -23.84
N VAL A 29 -15.03 5.91 -23.60
CA VAL A 29 -15.25 7.01 -22.68
C VAL A 29 -14.83 6.59 -21.28
N ARG A 30 -13.93 7.37 -20.67
CA ARG A 30 -13.41 7.19 -19.31
C ARG A 30 -14.55 7.15 -18.29
N GLY A 31 -15.01 5.95 -17.95
CA GLY A 31 -15.70 5.74 -16.70
C GLY A 31 -14.68 5.89 -15.57
N ASN A 32 -14.65 7.04 -14.90
CA ASN A 32 -13.92 7.18 -13.64
C ASN A 32 -14.70 6.43 -12.55
N SER A 33 -14.68 5.10 -12.59
CA SER A 33 -15.26 4.28 -11.53
C SER A 33 -14.33 4.24 -10.32
N THR A 34 -14.90 4.43 -9.14
CA THR A 34 -14.21 4.21 -7.86
C THR A 34 -14.67 2.86 -7.32
N VAL A 35 -13.74 2.04 -6.84
CA VAL A 35 -14.04 0.77 -6.19
C VAL A 35 -13.62 0.84 -4.72
N GLU A 36 -14.38 0.15 -3.88
CA GLU A 36 -14.08 -0.09 -2.47
C GLU A 36 -14.01 -1.60 -2.27
N MET A 37 -12.94 -2.07 -1.62
CA MET A 37 -12.62 -3.48 -1.51
C MET A 37 -12.14 -3.81 -0.11
N GLU A 38 -12.72 -4.87 0.45
CA GLU A 38 -12.27 -5.52 1.67
C GLU A 38 -11.45 -6.76 1.31
N ILE A 39 -10.19 -6.78 1.73
CA ILE A 39 -9.28 -7.91 1.50
C ILE A 39 -8.96 -8.57 2.84
N PRO A 40 -9.41 -9.81 3.08
CA PRO A 40 -8.97 -10.56 4.25
C PRO A 40 -7.52 -11.01 4.05
N CYS A 41 -6.63 -10.47 4.87
CA CYS A 41 -5.19 -10.67 4.82
C CYS A 41 -4.77 -11.81 5.75
N SER A 42 -3.77 -12.57 5.30
CA SER A 42 -3.04 -13.50 6.15
C SER A 42 -2.00 -12.76 7.01
N GLU A 43 -1.45 -11.65 6.49
CA GLU A 43 -0.49 -10.82 7.20
C GLU A 43 -0.56 -9.36 6.72
N ILE A 44 -0.49 -8.42 7.66
CA ILE A 44 -0.26 -6.99 7.43
C ILE A 44 0.89 -6.56 8.34
N THR A 45 1.93 -5.98 7.75
CA THR A 45 3.05 -5.37 8.48
C THR A 45 3.17 -3.91 8.08
N VAL A 46 3.46 -3.05 9.04
CA VAL A 46 3.78 -1.64 8.82
C VAL A 46 5.22 -1.37 9.25
N SER A 47 5.94 -0.55 8.49
CA SER A 47 7.26 -0.05 8.83
C SER A 47 7.28 1.45 8.59
N VAL A 48 7.54 2.23 9.63
CA VAL A 48 7.54 3.70 9.58
C VAL A 48 8.97 4.20 9.69
N GLU A 49 9.38 5.03 8.73
CA GLU A 49 10.72 5.62 8.71
C GLU A 49 10.65 7.15 8.66
N ARG A 50 11.54 7.82 9.40
CA ARG A 50 11.72 9.27 9.36
C ARG A 50 12.72 9.65 8.28
N ARG A 51 12.46 10.76 7.58
CA ARG A 51 13.41 11.35 6.64
C ARG A 51 14.51 12.12 7.40
N ILE A 52 15.66 11.46 7.57
CA ILE A 52 16.85 12.05 8.16
C ILE A 52 17.82 12.51 7.05
N GLN A 53 18.24 13.77 7.06
CA GLN A 53 19.31 14.29 6.21
C GLN A 53 20.60 14.38 7.02
N ARG A 54 21.70 13.81 6.49
CA ARG A 54 23.05 13.97 7.03
C ARG A 54 23.90 14.82 6.09
N THR A 55 24.54 15.84 6.62
CA THR A 55 25.48 16.69 5.87
C THR A 55 26.89 16.46 6.41
N ILE A 56 27.80 16.00 5.54
CA ILE A 56 29.20 15.76 5.91
C ILE A 56 30.00 17.02 5.60
N LEU A 57 30.48 17.71 6.63
CA LEU A 57 31.35 18.88 6.48
C LEU A 57 32.82 18.42 6.34
N HIS A 58 33.42 18.67 5.16
CA HIS A 58 34.84 18.42 4.94
C HIS A 58 35.66 19.60 5.47
N GLY A 59 36.39 19.40 6.57
CA GLY A 59 37.20 20.47 7.18
C GLY A 59 37.55 20.29 8.66
N GLY A 60 37.02 19.26 9.33
CA GLY A 60 37.36 18.94 10.71
C GLY A 60 36.30 19.33 11.75
N GLU A 61 35.14 19.83 11.34
CA GLU A 61 34.01 20.10 12.24
C GLU A 61 32.77 19.31 11.81
N GLY A 62 32.43 18.26 12.58
CA GLY A 62 31.08 17.71 12.75
C GLY A 62 30.35 17.09 11.54
N ASP A 63 29.56 16.06 11.83
CA ASP A 63 28.46 15.65 10.96
C ASP A 63 27.17 16.33 11.45
N ASP A 64 26.47 17.06 10.57
CA ASP A 64 25.15 17.58 10.91
C ASP A 64 24.08 16.54 10.55
N LEU A 65 23.25 16.18 11.52
CA LEU A 65 22.06 15.36 11.34
C LEU A 65 20.82 16.24 11.52
N THR A 66 19.97 16.30 10.49
CA THR A 66 18.72 17.06 10.50
C THR A 66 17.54 16.11 10.25
N ASP A 67 16.63 16.02 11.22
CA ASP A 67 15.33 15.37 11.02
C ASP A 67 14.42 16.33 10.24
N GLN A 68 13.92 15.88 9.08
CA GLN A 68 13.04 16.70 8.24
C GLN A 68 11.58 16.67 8.71
N GLY A 69 11.25 15.90 9.75
CA GLY A 69 9.91 15.85 10.32
C GLY A 69 8.87 15.17 9.42
N ALA A 70 9.30 14.53 8.33
CA ALA A 70 8.45 13.72 7.46
C ALA A 70 8.63 12.24 7.81
N GLU A 71 7.54 11.59 8.18
CA GLU A 71 7.44 10.14 8.38
C GLU A 71 6.73 9.53 7.19
N SER A 72 7.14 8.33 6.76
CA SER A 72 6.41 7.56 5.76
C SER A 72 6.23 6.12 6.21
N ALA A 73 4.98 5.66 6.19
CA ALA A 73 4.65 4.27 6.46
C ALA A 73 4.72 3.42 5.19
N ILE A 74 5.33 2.25 5.31
CA ILE A 74 5.34 1.20 4.31
C ILE A 74 4.48 0.06 4.82
N TYR A 75 3.41 -0.26 4.10
CA TYR A 75 2.53 -1.38 4.39
C TYR A 75 2.88 -2.55 3.49
N ASN A 76 3.22 -3.70 4.08
CA ASN A 76 3.33 -4.95 3.34
C ASN A 76 2.14 -5.85 3.71
N ILE A 77 1.36 -6.20 2.69
CA ILE A 77 0.14 -6.99 2.83
C ILE A 77 0.33 -8.32 2.12
N GLU A 78 -0.02 -9.42 2.80
CA GLU A 78 -0.15 -10.75 2.22
C GLU A 78 -1.59 -11.24 2.36
N ALA A 79 -2.18 -11.73 1.28
CA ALA A 79 -3.54 -12.23 1.27
C ALA A 79 -3.71 -13.42 0.32
N HIS A 80 -4.60 -14.35 0.70
CA HIS A 80 -5.01 -15.44 -0.18
C HIS A 80 -6.28 -15.07 -0.95
N VAL A 81 -6.15 -14.75 -2.24
CA VAL A 81 -7.25 -14.21 -3.05
C VAL A 81 -7.36 -14.89 -4.41
N GLY A 82 -8.56 -14.85 -4.98
CA GLY A 82 -8.83 -15.31 -6.34
C GLY A 82 -8.28 -14.37 -7.42
N VAL A 83 -8.37 -14.83 -8.68
CA VAL A 83 -7.92 -14.06 -9.86
C VAL A 83 -8.80 -12.82 -10.08
N ASP A 84 -10.07 -12.91 -9.74
CA ASP A 84 -11.05 -11.81 -9.74
C ASP A 84 -10.58 -10.66 -8.83
N ALA A 85 -10.31 -10.96 -7.56
CA ALA A 85 -9.78 -10.00 -6.59
C ALA A 85 -8.44 -9.41 -7.03
N TYR A 86 -7.53 -10.25 -7.55
CA TYR A 86 -6.27 -9.78 -8.14
C TYR A 86 -6.49 -8.80 -9.31
N THR A 87 -7.46 -9.06 -10.18
CA THR A 87 -7.76 -8.21 -11.33
C THR A 87 -8.31 -6.85 -10.89
N THR A 88 -9.15 -6.82 -9.85
CA THR A 88 -9.60 -5.57 -9.21
C THR A 88 -8.45 -4.78 -8.63
N VAL A 89 -7.54 -5.44 -7.89
CA VAL A 89 -6.33 -4.80 -7.34
C VAL A 89 -5.43 -4.26 -8.46
N MET A 90 -5.30 -4.97 -9.58
CA MET A 90 -4.58 -4.47 -10.76
C MET A 90 -5.26 -3.25 -11.40
N GLY A 91 -6.59 -3.18 -11.35
CA GLY A 91 -7.32 -2.00 -11.77
C GLY A 91 -7.06 -0.80 -10.86
N LEU A 92 -7.05 -1.00 -9.54
CA LEU A 92 -6.69 0.02 -8.56
C LEU A 92 -5.24 0.51 -8.77
N PHE A 93 -4.31 -0.42 -8.98
CA PHE A 93 -2.91 -0.13 -9.29
C PHE A 93 -2.75 0.80 -10.50
N ARG A 94 -3.61 0.65 -11.51
CA ARG A 94 -3.58 1.42 -12.76
C ARG A 94 -4.50 2.65 -12.75
N GLY A 95 -5.40 2.74 -11.77
CA GLY A 95 -6.46 3.74 -11.72
C GLY A 95 -6.04 5.08 -11.12
N GLY A 96 -4.95 5.12 -10.36
CA GLY A 96 -4.42 6.35 -9.77
C GLY A 96 -4.06 6.13 -8.31
N GLN A 97 -4.31 7.16 -7.49
CA GLN A 97 -3.98 7.14 -6.07
C GLN A 97 -5.14 6.57 -5.24
N PRO A 98 -4.96 5.39 -4.60
CA PRO A 98 -5.92 4.88 -3.63
C PRO A 98 -5.75 5.49 -2.22
N THR A 99 -6.74 5.23 -1.39
CA THR A 99 -6.73 5.42 0.05
C THR A 99 -6.96 4.08 0.74
N ILE A 100 -6.35 3.86 1.90
CA ILE A 100 -6.66 2.75 2.79
C ILE A 100 -7.23 3.25 4.10
N GLU A 101 -8.00 2.42 4.80
CA GLU A 101 -8.17 2.59 6.24
C GLU A 101 -6.93 2.02 6.94
N GLU A 102 -6.29 2.83 7.78
CA GLU A 102 -5.06 2.45 8.47
C GLU A 102 -5.36 1.22 9.38
N PRO A 103 -4.67 0.07 9.19
CA PRO A 103 -5.08 -1.19 9.81
C PRO A 103 -4.94 -1.29 11.34
N PHE A 104 -4.24 -0.36 11.99
CA PHE A 104 -3.86 -0.42 13.40
C PHE A 104 -4.40 0.76 14.23
N GLU A 105 -4.29 1.98 13.71
CA GLU A 105 -4.72 3.22 14.36
C GLU A 105 -6.05 3.73 13.80
N GLY A 106 -6.47 3.23 12.63
CA GLY A 106 -7.66 3.67 11.92
C GLY A 106 -7.48 5.00 11.19
N GLY A 107 -8.54 5.45 10.53
CA GLY A 107 -8.51 6.67 9.72
C GLY A 107 -8.05 6.41 8.27
N GLN A 108 -8.35 7.35 7.38
CA GLN A 108 -8.05 7.20 5.95
C GLN A 108 -6.71 7.85 5.61
N VAL A 109 -5.80 7.05 5.06
CA VAL A 109 -4.50 7.52 4.56
C VAL A 109 -4.41 7.33 3.05
N LYS A 110 -3.81 8.30 2.37
CA LYS A 110 -3.48 8.18 0.95
C LYS A 110 -2.24 7.32 0.80
N VAL A 111 -2.26 6.43 -0.18
CA VAL A 111 -1.15 5.51 -0.41
C VAL A 111 -0.87 5.39 -1.91
N ALA A 112 0.37 5.04 -2.23
CA ALA A 112 0.80 4.65 -3.56
C ALA A 112 1.22 3.17 -3.55
N PHE A 113 0.88 2.45 -4.61
CA PHE A 113 1.41 1.11 -4.81
C PHE A 113 2.89 1.15 -5.19
N LYS A 114 3.73 0.51 -4.38
CA LYS A 114 5.16 0.30 -4.69
C LYS A 114 5.39 -1.01 -5.42
N ASN A 115 4.69 -2.07 -5.03
CA ASN A 115 4.86 -3.39 -5.63
C ASN A 115 3.58 -4.23 -5.53
N ILE A 116 3.35 -5.08 -6.53
CA ILE A 116 2.37 -6.16 -6.47
C ILE A 116 3.00 -7.44 -7.02
N ASN A 117 2.82 -8.53 -6.30
CA ASN A 117 3.21 -9.87 -6.72
C ASN A 117 2.03 -10.83 -6.52
N TYR A 118 1.68 -11.61 -7.54
CA TYR A 118 0.62 -12.61 -7.44
C TYR A 118 1.06 -13.97 -7.98
N SER A 119 0.82 -15.02 -7.18
CA SER A 119 1.04 -16.40 -7.57
C SER A 119 -0.29 -17.10 -7.78
N ALA A 120 -0.67 -17.35 -9.04
CA ALA A 120 -1.93 -18.00 -9.38
C ALA A 120 -2.05 -19.44 -8.81
N SER A 121 -0.93 -20.18 -8.76
CA SER A 121 -0.91 -21.54 -8.21
C SER A 121 -1.12 -21.57 -6.69
N LYS A 122 -0.64 -20.55 -5.98
CA LYS A 122 -0.78 -20.43 -4.51
C LYS A 122 -1.96 -19.55 -4.10
N ARG A 123 -2.60 -18.88 -5.06
CA ARG A 123 -3.57 -17.80 -4.82
C ARG A 123 -3.04 -16.76 -3.81
N LEU A 124 -1.75 -16.48 -3.86
CA LEU A 124 -1.07 -15.61 -2.90
C LEU A 124 -0.79 -14.26 -3.55
N LEU A 125 -1.37 -13.22 -2.98
CA LEU A 125 -1.16 -11.82 -3.35
C LEU A 125 -0.27 -11.16 -2.29
N LYS A 126 0.80 -10.52 -2.74
CA LYS A 126 1.63 -9.63 -1.93
C LYS A 126 1.57 -8.22 -2.49
N ILE A 127 1.28 -7.25 -1.64
CA ILE A 127 1.19 -5.83 -2.00
C ILE A 127 2.14 -5.07 -1.09
N GLN A 128 2.86 -4.11 -1.66
CA GLN A 128 3.56 -3.09 -0.90
C GLN A 128 2.97 -1.73 -1.23
N LEU A 129 2.48 -1.03 -0.20
CA LEU A 129 1.97 0.33 -0.27
C LEU A 129 2.92 1.26 0.48
N ILE A 130 3.07 2.48 -0.01
CA ILE A 130 3.76 3.56 0.70
C ILE A 130 2.72 4.65 0.95
N GLU A 131 2.65 5.13 2.17
CA GLU A 131 1.86 6.31 2.52
C GLU A 131 2.35 7.53 1.73
N ASP A 132 1.42 8.30 1.18
CA ASP A 132 1.70 9.56 0.50
C ASP A 132 1.49 10.73 1.47
N ILE A 133 2.59 11.26 1.99
CA ILE A 133 2.62 12.42 2.89
C ILE A 133 3.05 13.65 2.08
N ILE A 134 2.26 14.71 2.18
CA ILE A 134 2.47 16.01 1.52
C ILE A 134 3.26 16.94 2.44
#